data_AF-A0A945NJ97-F1
#
_entry.id   AF-A0A945NJ97-F1
#
_cell.length_a   1.000
_cell.length_b   1.000
_cell.length_c   1.000
_cell.angle_alpha   90.00
_cell.angle_beta   90.00
_cell.angle_gamma   90.00
#
_symmetry.space_group_name_H-M   'P 1'
#
loop_
_entity.id
_entity.type
_entity.pdbx_description
1 polymer ?
#
loop_
_entity_poly.entity_id
_entity_poly.type
_entity_poly.pdbx_seq_one_letter_code
_entity_poly.pdbx_strand_id
1 'polypeptide(L)' 'GADYTIADIATHPWAQGYERRGVDINDYPNVKRWVEVIHERPAVIRGVEVLAQERSSGNFTAEEREVLFGKTQFEKR' A
#
# COMPACT_ATOMS: atom_id res chain seq x y z
N GLY A 1 3.43 -21.52 2.72
CA GLY A 1 4.18 -22.47 3.56
C GLY A 1 4.03 -22.08 5.01
N ALA A 2 4.76 -22.73 5.91
CA ALA A 2 4.81 -22.34 7.32
C ALA A 2 5.80 -21.18 7.57
N ASP A 3 6.85 -21.11 6.76
CA ASP A 3 7.93 -20.15 6.94
C ASP A 3 7.60 -18.76 6.41
N TYR A 4 8.15 -17.75 7.07
CA TYR A 4 8.16 -16.38 6.61
C TYR A 4 9.39 -16.12 5.75
N THR A 5 9.18 -15.62 4.54
CA THR A 5 10.20 -15.57 3.50
C THR A 5 10.29 -14.20 2.84
N ILE A 6 11.30 -14.02 2.00
CA ILE A 6 11.42 -12.82 1.16
C ILE A 6 10.21 -12.61 0.24
N ALA A 7 9.52 -13.69 -0.14
CA ALA A 7 8.31 -13.58 -0.95
C ALA A 7 7.21 -12.83 -0.17
N ASP A 8 7.04 -13.09 1.13
CA ASP A 8 6.07 -12.40 1.96
C ASP A 8 6.42 -10.92 2.13
N ILE A 9 7.69 -10.62 2.39
CA ILE A 9 8.21 -9.25 2.56
C ILE A 9 7.98 -8.43 1.29
N ALA A 10 8.27 -9.01 0.12
CA ALA A 10 8.19 -8.30 -1.15
C ALA A 10 6.75 -8.12 -1.65
N THR A 11 5.86 -9.07 -1.37
CA THR A 11 4.51 -9.09 -1.97
C THR A 11 3.42 -8.54 -1.05
N HIS A 12 3.51 -8.74 0.26
CA HIS A 12 2.48 -8.30 1.21
C HIS A 12 2.18 -6.79 1.13
N PRO A 13 3.17 -5.87 1.00
CA PRO A 13 2.89 -4.44 0.90
C PRO A 13 2.01 -4.07 -0.29
N TRP A 14 2.10 -4.81 -1.39
CA TRP A 14 1.23 -4.64 -2.56
C TRP A 14 -0.14 -5.26 -2.33
N ALA A 15 -0.19 -6.48 -1.78
CA ALA A 15 -1.43 -7.22 -1.60
C ALA A 15 -2.37 -6.61 -0.56
N GLN A 16 -1.87 -6.07 0.56
CA GLN A 16 -2.69 -5.60 1.67
C GLN A 16 -3.68 -4.47 1.31
N GLY A 17 -3.43 -3.72 0.24
CA GLY A 17 -4.33 -2.65 -0.23
C GLY A 17 -5.33 -3.10 -1.29
N TYR A 18 -5.79 -4.36 -1.26
CA TYR A 18 -6.69 -4.93 -2.26
C TYR A 18 -8.00 -4.16 -2.41
N GLU A 19 -8.55 -3.62 -1.32
CA GLU A 19 -9.78 -2.81 -1.31
C GLU A 19 -9.65 -1.57 -2.19
N ARG A 20 -8.50 -0.88 -2.11
CA ARG A 20 -8.21 0.33 -2.92
C ARG A 20 -8.15 0.04 -4.43
N ARG A 21 -8.05 -1.23 -4.81
CA ARG A 21 -7.97 -1.70 -6.20
C ARG A 21 -9.28 -2.36 -6.64
N GLY A 22 -10.31 -2.35 -5.80
CA GLY A 22 -11.62 -2.92 -6.11
C GLY A 22 -11.64 -4.45 -6.19
N VAL A 23 -10.70 -5.12 -5.50
CA VAL A 23 -10.66 -6.60 -5.45
C VAL A 23 -11.49 -7.09 -4.27
N ASP A 24 -12.48 -7.95 -4.52
CA ASP A 24 -13.12 -8.72 -3.46
C ASP A 24 -12.18 -9.86 -3.03
N ILE A 25 -11.62 -9.73 -1.83
CA ILE A 25 -10.67 -10.70 -1.29
C ILE A 25 -11.32 -12.05 -0.97
N ASN A 26 -12.66 -12.11 -0.86
CA ASN A 26 -13.38 -13.34 -0.57
C ASN A 26 -13.39 -14.31 -1.76
N ASP A 27 -13.21 -13.81 -2.98
CA ASP A 27 -13.00 -14.64 -4.18
C ASP A 27 -11.66 -15.41 -4.12
N TYR A 28 -10.74 -14.99 -3.25
CA TYR A 28 -9.39 -15.53 -3.13
C TYR A 28 -9.09 -15.97 -1.69
N PRO A 29 -9.74 -17.04 -1.18
CA PRO A 29 -9.68 -17.42 0.24
C PRO A 29 -8.26 -17.73 0.73
N ASN A 30 -7.40 -18.29 -0.13
CA ASN A 30 -6.01 -18.54 0.22
C ASN A 30 -5.18 -17.26 0.33
N VAL A 31 -5.47 -16.26 -0.51
CA VAL A 31 -4.82 -14.95 -0.47
C VAL A 31 -5.29 -14.19 0.76
N LYS A 32 -6.60 -14.21 1.04
CA LYS A 32 -7.19 -13.64 2.26
C LYS A 32 -6.47 -14.14 3.52
N ARG A 33 -6.44 -15.47 3.69
CA ARG A 33 -5.77 -16.12 4.82
C ARG A 33 -4.30 -15.73 4.92
N TRP A 34 -3.60 -15.67 3.79
CA TRP A 34 -2.19 -15.30 3.77
C TRP A 34 -1.98 -13.83 4.16
N VAL A 35 -2.75 -12.88 3.61
CA VAL A 35 -2.67 -11.46 3.96
C VAL A 35 -2.92 -11.27 5.46
N GLU A 36 -3.97 -11.88 6.01
CA GLU A 36 -4.32 -11.80 7.43
C GLU A 36 -3.17 -12.31 8.31
N VAL A 37 -2.64 -13.51 8.02
CA VAL A 37 -1.52 -14.11 8.77
C VAL A 37 -0.25 -13.26 8.72
N ILE A 38 0.07 -12.63 7.58
CA ILE A 38 1.24 -11.76 7.49
C ILE A 38 1.01 -10.44 8.22
N HIS A 39 -0.20 -9.88 8.14
CA HIS A 39 -0.57 -8.62 8.79
C HIS A 39 -0.46 -8.70 10.32
N GLU A 40 -0.77 -9.85 10.93
CA GLU A 40 -0.69 -10.07 12.38
C GLU A 40 0.74 -10.12 12.94
N ARG A 41 1.78 -10.21 12.07
CA ARG A 41 3.17 -10.33 12.53
C ARG A 41 3.66 -9.02 13.14
N PRO A 42 4.25 -9.02 14.37
CA PRO A 42 4.73 -7.80 15.01
C PRO A 42 5.74 -7.00 14.19
N ALA A 43 6.60 -7.68 13.41
CA ALA A 43 7.57 -6.99 12.54
C ALA A 43 6.90 -6.29 11.35
N VAL A 44 5.80 -6.86 10.82
CA VAL A 44 5.04 -6.27 9.71
C VAL A 44 4.26 -5.05 10.20
N ILE A 45 3.59 -5.16 11.36
CA ILE A 45 2.88 -4.04 11.99
C ILE A 45 3.82 -2.85 12.19
N ARG A 46 5.00 -3.07 12.81
CA ARG A 46 6.02 -2.04 12.97
C ARG A 46 6.44 -1.42 11.64
N GLY A 47 6.59 -2.22 10.59
CA GLY A 47 6.94 -1.74 9.26
C GLY A 47 5.85 -0.87 8.62
N VAL A 48 4.58 -1.20 8.82
CA VAL A 48 3.43 -0.44 8.30
C VAL A 48 3.30 0.91 9.02
N GLU A 49 3.62 0.95 10.31
CA GLU A 49 3.60 2.17 11.15
C GLU A 49 4.69 3.18 10.77
N VAL A 50 5.76 2.75 10.10
CA VAL A 50 6.81 3.66 9.62
C VAL A 50 6.21 4.72 8.70
N LEU A 51 6.43 5.99 9.07
CA LEU A 51 5.91 7.18 8.38
C LEU A 51 4.38 7.25 8.30
N ALA A 52 3.64 6.44 9.08
CA ALA A 52 2.18 6.47 9.04
C ALA A 52 1.61 7.85 9.41
N GLN A 53 2.26 8.58 10.33
CA GLN A 53 1.88 9.94 10.74
C GLN A 53 2.22 11.00 9.68
N GLU A 54 3.23 10.74 8.85
CA GLU A 54 3.69 11.66 7.79
C GLU A 54 2.93 11.45 6.46
N ARG A 55 2.09 10.41 6.37
CA ARG A 55 1.29 10.15 5.16
C ARG A 55 0.21 11.21 5.03
N SER A 56 0.33 12.06 4.00
CA SER A 56 -0.75 12.96 3.61
C SER A 56 -2.02 12.15 3.31
N SER A 57 -3.09 12.50 4.02
CA SER A 57 -4.39 11.82 3.95
C SER A 57 -5.45 12.66 3.24
N GLY A 58 -5.06 13.79 2.65
CA GLY A 58 -5.95 14.74 1.99
C GLY A 58 -5.92 14.66 0.47
N ASN A 59 -6.91 15.31 -0.16
CA ASN A 59 -6.85 15.60 -1.58
C ASN A 59 -5.81 16.70 -1.83
N PHE A 60 -5.10 16.60 -2.97
CA PHE A 60 -4.24 17.68 -3.44
C PHE A 60 -5.03 18.99 -3.61
N THR A 61 -4.43 20.12 -3.26
CA THR A 61 -4.96 21.43 -3.67
C THR A 61 -4.97 21.54 -5.20
N ALA A 62 -5.67 22.55 -5.73
CA ALA A 62 -5.69 22.79 -7.17
C ALA A 62 -4.27 23.06 -7.70
N GLU A 63 -3.47 23.81 -6.94
CA GLU A 63 -2.08 24.14 -7.25
C GLU A 63 -1.19 22.90 -7.19
N GLU A 64 -1.28 22.08 -6.13
CA GLU A 64 -0.53 20.83 -6.02
C GLU A 64 -0.87 19.88 -7.16
N ARG A 65 -2.15 19.81 -7.55
CA ARG A 65 -2.60 18.98 -8.66
C ARG A 65 -2.06 19.48 -10.01
N GLU A 66 -2.01 20.79 -10.24
CA GLU A 66 -1.42 21.36 -11.46
C GLU A 66 0.09 21.09 -11.54
N VAL A 67 0.80 21.18 -10.41
CA VAL A 67 2.23 20.87 -10.33
C VAL A 67 2.50 19.38 -10.57
N LEU A 68 1.69 18.47 -9.99
CA LEU A 68 1.93 17.03 -10.05
C LEU A 68 1.39 16.36 -11.33
N PHE A 69 0.25 16.84 -11.85
CA PHE A 69 -0.47 16.18 -12.95
C PHE A 69 -0.83 17.13 -14.11
N GLY A 70 -0.60 18.43 -13.96
CA GLY A 70 -0.89 19.45 -14.97
C GLY A 70 0.24 19.69 -15.95
N LYS A 71 0.22 20.84 -16.62
CA LYS A 71 1.20 21.21 -17.65
C LYS A 71 2.52 21.66 -17.05
N THR A 72 2.48 22.26 -15.86
CA THR A 72 3.66 22.79 -15.17
C THR A 72 4.75 21.72 -14.96
N GLN A 73 4.40 20.44 -14.80
CA GLN A 73 5.38 19.37 -14.65
C GLN A 73 6.29 19.20 -15.89
N PHE A 74 5.84 19.61 -17.08
CA PHE A 74 6.55 19.47 -18.35
C PHE A 74 7.33 20.73 -18.75
N GLU A 75 7.21 21.81 -17.98
CA GLU A 75 7.98 23.02 -18.22
C GLU A 75 9.46 22.77 -17.90
N LYS A 76 10.34 23.25 -18.79
CA LYS A 76 11.79 23.15 -18.58
C LYS A 76 12.19 24.02 -17.40
N ARG A 77 12.87 23.43 -16.42
CA ARG A 77 13.51 24.13 -15.30
C ARG A 77 14.75 24.88 -15.75
#